data_AF-A0A973W8N1-F1
#
_entry.id   AF-A0A973W8N1-F1
#
_cell.length_a   1.000
_cell.length_b   1.000
_cell.length_c   1.000
_cell.angle_alpha   90.00
_cell.angle_beta   90.00
_cell.angle_gamma   90.00
#
_symmetry.space_group_name_H-M   'P 1'
#
loop_
_entity.id
_entity.type
_entity.pdbx_description
1 polymer ?
#
loop_
_entity_poly.entity_id
_entity_poly.type
_entity_poly.pdbx_seq_one_letter_code
_entity_poly.pdbx_strand_id
1 'polypeptide(L)'
;MTDLSDSRPIADAIQSCAKRAMVVQSNFAEKLIEANRHWFEQIQIESTEAWELFRKFNSVATVAEKITALQDWTKGVTARSADDATYAIETARSLGTIELNLFARQTGGADGAPPKAA
;
A
#
# COMPACT_ATOMS: atom_id res chain seq x y z
N MET A 1 -1.89 45.41 22.95
CA MET A 1 -3.16 44.69 23.19
C MET A 1 -3.52 43.96 21.91
N THR A 2 -2.70 42.96 21.58
CA THR A 2 -2.70 42.24 20.31
C THR A 2 -2.57 40.77 20.70
N ASP A 3 -3.67 40.05 20.89
CA ASP A 3 -3.54 38.63 21.27
C ASP A 3 -4.75 37.70 21.05
N LEU A 4 -5.89 38.20 20.56
CA LEU A 4 -7.08 37.34 20.33
C LEU A 4 -7.52 37.26 18.86
N SER A 5 -7.19 38.28 18.06
CA SER A 5 -7.54 38.32 16.63
C SER A 5 -6.62 37.44 15.79
N ASP A 6 -5.31 37.49 16.04
CA ASP A 6 -4.30 36.73 15.27
C ASP A 6 -4.21 35.25 15.68
N SER A 7 -4.70 34.92 16.87
CA SER A 7 -4.62 33.57 17.45
C SER A 7 -5.66 32.60 16.87
N ARG A 8 -6.82 33.11 16.42
CA ARG A 8 -7.87 32.29 15.75
C ARG A 8 -7.43 31.70 14.41
N PRO A 9 -6.89 32.47 13.44
CA PRO A 9 -6.48 31.91 12.16
C PRO A 9 -5.33 30.90 12.30
N ILE A 10 -4.46 31.07 13.31
CA ILE A 10 -3.41 30.09 13.64
C ILE A 10 -4.04 28.81 14.21
N ALA A 11 -4.98 28.92 15.14
CA ALA A 11 -5.67 27.76 15.71
C ALA A 11 -6.47 26.98 14.65
N ASP A 12 -7.15 27.66 13.74
CA ASP A 12 -7.90 27.04 12.63
C ASP A 12 -6.95 26.33 11.65
N ALA A 13 -5.79 26.92 11.36
CA ALA A 13 -4.76 26.31 10.52
C ALA A 13 -4.16 25.04 11.17
N ILE A 14 -3.88 25.09 12.48
CA ILE A 14 -3.41 23.93 13.25
C ILE A 14 -4.46 22.83 13.26
N GLN A 15 -5.72 23.17 13.54
CA GLN A 15 -6.82 22.19 13.56
C GLN A 15 -7.04 21.56 12.18
N SER A 16 -6.98 22.35 11.11
CA SER A 16 -7.06 21.88 9.73
C SER A 16 -5.90 20.94 9.37
N CYS A 17 -4.69 21.27 9.80
CA CYS A 17 -3.52 20.41 9.64
C CYS A 17 -3.67 19.08 10.40
N ALA A 18 -4.09 19.14 11.66
CA ALA A 18 -4.32 17.95 12.49
C ALA A 18 -5.37 17.02 11.87
N LYS A 19 -6.47 17.56 11.36
CA LYS A 19 -7.51 16.77 10.65
C LYS A 19 -6.94 16.07 9.41
N ARG A 20 -6.14 16.77 8.59
CA ARG A 20 -5.48 16.15 7.43
C ARG A 20 -4.51 15.06 7.85
N ALA A 21 -3.71 15.31 8.89
CA ALA A 21 -2.77 14.32 9.41
C ALA A 21 -3.47 13.05 9.89
N MET A 22 -4.61 13.18 10.59
CA MET A 22 -5.42 12.03 11.02
C MET A 22 -5.95 11.21 9.85
N VAL A 23 -6.45 11.88 8.79
CA VAL A 23 -6.93 11.18 7.58
C VAL A 23 -5.79 10.46 6.87
N VAL A 24 -4.65 11.12 6.69
CA VAL A 24 -3.46 10.52 6.08
C VAL A 24 -2.98 9.32 6.89
N GLN A 25 -2.90 9.47 8.21
CA GLN A 25 -2.50 8.39 9.11
C GLN A 25 -3.45 7.18 9.03
N SER A 26 -4.77 7.43 9.00
CA SER A 26 -5.77 6.37 8.85
C SER A 26 -5.62 5.62 7.54
N ASN A 27 -5.51 6.35 6.41
CA ASN A 27 -5.37 5.75 5.08
C ASN A 27 -4.05 4.98 4.95
N PHE A 28 -2.98 5.50 5.55
CA PHE A 28 -1.67 4.86 5.56
C PHE A 28 -1.71 3.54 6.34
N ALA A 29 -2.33 3.55 7.53
CA ALA A 29 -2.51 2.36 8.34
C ALA A 29 -3.36 1.31 7.62
N GLU A 30 -4.46 1.72 6.98
CA GLU A 30 -5.31 0.83 6.19
C GLU A 30 -4.51 0.17 5.06
N LYS A 31 -3.70 0.94 4.32
CA LYS A 31 -2.90 0.40 3.23
C LYS A 31 -1.81 -0.57 3.72
N LEU A 32 -1.21 -0.30 4.88
CA LEU A 32 -0.26 -1.23 5.50
C LEU A 32 -0.93 -2.52 5.96
N ILE A 33 -2.15 -2.46 6.50
CA ILE A 33 -2.91 -3.66 6.90
C ILE A 33 -3.23 -4.50 5.67
N GLU A 34 -3.65 -3.87 4.57
CA GLU A 34 -3.90 -4.54 3.30
C GLU A 34 -2.63 -5.25 2.78
N ALA A 35 -1.50 -4.53 2.76
CA ALA A 35 -0.22 -5.10 2.34
C ALA A 35 0.24 -6.25 3.23
N ASN A 36 0.10 -6.12 4.55
CA ASN A 36 0.43 -7.19 5.48
C ASN A 36 -0.43 -8.44 5.26
N ARG A 37 -1.72 -8.27 4.96
CA ARG A 37 -2.61 -9.39 4.64
C ARG A 37 -2.15 -10.10 3.38
N HIS A 38 -1.85 -9.36 2.31
CA HIS A 38 -1.31 -9.92 1.06
C HIS A 38 -0.07 -10.79 1.33
N TRP A 39 0.92 -10.25 2.04
CA TRP A 39 2.15 -11.00 2.33
C TRP A 39 1.93 -12.23 3.19
N PHE A 40 0.98 -12.18 4.12
CA PHE A 40 0.64 -13.33 4.94
C PHE A 40 0.00 -14.45 4.10
N GLU A 41 -0.89 -14.09 3.18
CA GLU A 41 -1.51 -15.03 2.23
C GLU A 41 -0.44 -15.66 1.31
N GLN A 42 0.51 -14.87 0.81
CA GLN A 42 1.62 -15.39 -0.01
C GLN A 42 2.50 -16.38 0.74
N ILE A 43 2.87 -16.07 1.99
CA ILE A 43 3.65 -17.00 2.84
C ILE A 43 2.93 -18.35 2.99
N GLN A 44 1.60 -18.34 3.15
CA GLN A 44 0.83 -19.58 3.26
C GLN A 44 0.83 -20.39 1.96
N ILE A 45 0.68 -19.73 0.81
CA ILE A 45 0.72 -20.36 -0.51
C ILE A 45 2.11 -20.98 -0.76
N GLU A 46 3.16 -20.18 -0.58
CA GLU A 46 4.54 -20.63 -0.78
C GLU A 46 4.92 -21.77 0.15
N SER A 47 4.51 -21.70 1.42
CA SER A 47 4.74 -22.77 2.39
C SER A 47 4.01 -24.06 2.01
N THR A 48 2.77 -23.95 1.51
CA THR A 48 1.98 -25.10 1.06
C THR A 48 2.64 -25.77 -0.13
N GLU A 49 3.03 -24.99 -1.14
CA GLU A 49 3.68 -25.52 -2.33
C GLU A 49 5.07 -26.13 -2.06
N ALA A 50 5.86 -25.48 -1.19
CA ALA A 50 7.14 -26.03 -0.75
C ALA A 50 6.94 -27.37 -0.02
N TRP A 51 5.89 -27.47 0.79
CA TRP A 51 5.53 -28.70 1.47
C TRP A 51 5.07 -29.81 0.52
N GLU A 52 4.30 -29.47 -0.51
CA GLU A 52 3.93 -30.40 -1.57
C GLU A 52 5.13 -30.92 -2.35
N LEU A 53 6.06 -30.03 -2.70
CA LEU A 53 7.31 -30.40 -3.35
C LEU A 53 8.14 -31.34 -2.45
N PHE A 54 8.30 -30.98 -1.17
CA PHE A 54 9.01 -31.81 -0.19
C PHE A 54 8.41 -33.21 -0.10
N ARG A 55 7.07 -33.31 -0.01
CA ARG A 55 6.38 -34.60 0.02
C ARG A 55 6.64 -35.41 -1.24
N LYS A 56 6.59 -34.78 -2.42
CA LYS A 56 6.82 -35.45 -3.71
C LYS A 56 8.25 -35.97 -3.83
N PHE A 57 9.24 -35.22 -3.34
CA PHE A 57 10.64 -35.65 -3.26
C PHE A 57 10.87 -36.85 -2.34
N ASN A 58 10.13 -36.93 -1.24
CA ASN A 58 10.23 -38.03 -0.27
C ASN A 58 9.34 -39.24 -0.60
N SER A 59 8.56 -39.17 -1.68
CA SER A 59 7.70 -40.27 -2.13
C SER A 59 8.45 -41.30 -3.00
N VAL A 60 7.78 -42.41 -3.31
CA VAL A 60 8.22 -43.43 -4.29
C VAL A 60 8.12 -42.96 -5.75
N ALA A 61 7.91 -41.66 -5.99
CA ALA A 61 7.97 -41.06 -7.32
C ALA A 61 9.32 -41.32 -7.99
N THR A 62 9.28 -41.48 -9.30
CA THR A 62 10.46 -41.60 -10.16
C THR A 62 11.28 -40.31 -10.17
N VAL A 63 12.55 -40.41 -10.54
CA VAL A 63 13.44 -39.25 -10.67
C VAL A 63 12.88 -38.24 -11.69
N ALA A 64 12.29 -38.73 -12.80
CA ALA A 64 11.66 -37.87 -13.80
C ALA A 64 10.49 -37.06 -13.21
N GLU A 65 9.62 -37.70 -12.42
CA GLU A 65 8.51 -37.00 -11.76
C GLU A 65 8.97 -35.97 -10.72
N LYS A 66 10.10 -36.23 -10.03
CA LYS A 66 10.72 -35.26 -9.11
C LYS A 66 11.29 -34.05 -9.84
N ILE A 67 11.94 -34.26 -10.99
CA ILE A 67 12.43 -33.17 -11.84
C ILE A 67 11.29 -32.32 -12.36
N THR A 68 10.21 -32.93 -12.88
CA THR A 68 9.03 -32.19 -13.34
C THR A 68 8.39 -31.39 -12.20
N ALA A 69 8.25 -31.99 -11.01
CA ALA A 69 7.73 -31.29 -9.85
C ALA A 69 8.57 -30.06 -9.47
N LEU A 70 9.90 -30.18 -9.52
CA LEU A 70 10.79 -29.05 -9.25
C LEU A 70 10.63 -27.96 -10.32
N GLN A 71 10.57 -28.32 -11.59
CA GLN A 71 10.37 -27.37 -12.68
C GLN A 71 9.04 -26.61 -12.55
N ASP A 72 7.96 -27.31 -12.23
CA ASP A 72 6.65 -26.70 -12.04
C ASP A 72 6.64 -25.77 -10.82
N TRP A 73 7.25 -26.19 -9.72
CA TRP A 73 7.42 -25.34 -8.54
C TRP A 73 8.24 -24.08 -8.86
N THR A 74 9.37 -24.19 -9.55
CA THR A 74 10.19 -23.03 -9.93
C THR A 74 9.43 -22.06 -10.83
N LYS A 75 8.62 -22.56 -11.78
CA LYS A 75 7.75 -21.71 -12.60
C LYS A 75 6.71 -20.99 -11.75
N GLY A 76 6.07 -21.68 -10.81
CA GLY A 76 5.10 -21.09 -9.87
C GLY A 76 5.72 -19.98 -9.03
N VAL A 77 6.87 -20.25 -8.41
CA VAL A 77 7.64 -19.25 -7.64
C VAL A 77 7.99 -18.04 -8.49
N THR A 78 8.47 -18.25 -9.71
CA THR A 78 8.86 -17.15 -10.60
C THR A 78 7.68 -16.26 -10.96
N ALA A 79 6.52 -16.85 -11.31
CA ALA A 79 5.31 -16.10 -11.64
C ALA A 79 4.83 -15.26 -10.45
N ARG A 80 4.71 -15.88 -9.26
CA ARG A 80 4.29 -15.16 -8.05
C ARG A 80 5.27 -14.08 -7.63
N SER A 81 6.58 -14.33 -7.73
CA SER A 81 7.59 -13.32 -7.43
C SER A 81 7.46 -12.07 -8.32
N ALA A 82 7.05 -12.24 -9.58
CA ALA A 82 6.79 -11.12 -10.48
C ALA A 82 5.53 -10.34 -10.08
N ASP A 83 4.46 -11.05 -9.71
CA ASP A 83 3.22 -10.46 -9.23
C ASP A 83 3.43 -9.72 -7.90
N ASP A 84 4.16 -10.32 -6.96
CA ASP A 84 4.52 -9.74 -5.66
C ASP A 84 5.40 -8.50 -5.79
N ALA A 85 6.36 -8.51 -6.73
CA ALA A 85 7.16 -7.33 -7.04
C ALA A 85 6.28 -6.19 -7.58
N THR A 86 5.31 -6.51 -8.44
CA THR A 86 4.34 -5.54 -8.98
C THR A 86 3.48 -4.97 -7.85
N TYR A 87 2.94 -5.85 -6.99
CA TYR A 87 2.15 -5.46 -5.83
C TYR A 87 2.93 -4.56 -4.86
N ALA A 88 4.20 -4.87 -4.60
CA ALA A 88 5.06 -4.07 -3.75
C ALA A 88 5.28 -2.65 -4.31
N ILE A 89 5.50 -2.54 -5.62
CA ILE A 89 5.65 -1.25 -6.32
C ILE A 89 4.35 -0.44 -6.23
N GLU A 90 3.21 -1.06 -6.47
CA GLU A 90 1.90 -0.41 -6.39
C GLU A 90 1.59 0.04 -4.95
N THR A 91 1.91 -0.79 -3.97
CA THR A 91 1.77 -0.45 -2.55
C THR A 91 2.64 0.75 -2.20
N ALA A 92 3.92 0.75 -2.60
CA ALA A 92 4.83 1.87 -2.36
C ALA A 92 4.32 3.16 -3.02
N ARG A 93 3.81 3.08 -4.25
CA ARG A 93 3.20 4.22 -4.95
C ARG A 93 1.96 4.74 -4.20
N SER A 94 1.10 3.84 -3.73
CA SER A 94 -0.09 4.19 -2.97
C SER A 94 0.26 4.88 -1.65
N LEU A 95 1.23 4.35 -0.91
CA LEU A 95 1.71 4.94 0.34
C LEU A 95 2.30 6.33 0.09
N GLY A 96 3.12 6.50 -0.95
CA GLY A 96 3.66 7.81 -1.34
C GLY A 96 2.56 8.82 -1.70
N THR A 97 1.50 8.38 -2.39
CA THR A 97 0.35 9.24 -2.71
C THR A 97 -0.41 9.66 -1.45
N ILE A 98 -0.59 8.74 -0.50
CA ILE A 98 -1.23 9.02 0.79
C ILE A 98 -0.42 10.05 1.58
N GLU A 99 0.90 9.90 1.65
CA GLU A 99 1.78 10.86 2.32
C GLU A 99 1.74 12.25 1.66
N LEU A 100 1.74 12.32 0.33
CA LEU A 100 1.64 13.58 -0.39
C LEU A 100 0.34 14.34 -0.11
N ASN A 101 -0.75 13.64 0.20
CA ASN A 101 -2.03 14.26 0.59
C ASN A 101 -1.94 15.04 1.92
N LEU A 102 -0.91 14.80 2.75
CA LEU A 102 -0.64 15.61 3.94
C LEU A 102 -0.32 17.07 3.57
N PHE A 103 0.42 17.24 2.47
CA PHE A 103 0.93 18.51 1.97
C PHE A 103 0.04 19.13 0.89
N ALA A 104 -0.98 18.41 0.42
CA ALA A 104 -1.99 18.95 -0.48
C ALA A 104 -2.75 20.10 0.22
N ARG A 105 -2.26 21.32 0.01
CA ARG A 105 -2.90 22.55 0.46
C ARG A 105 -4.29 22.61 -0.17
N GLN A 106 -5.33 22.82 0.64
CA GLN A 106 -6.63 23.21 0.10
C GLN A 106 -6.43 24.52 -0.70
N THR A 107 -6.41 24.42 -2.02
CA THR A 107 -6.79 25.54 -2.90
C THR A 107 -8.31 25.65 -2.85
N GLY A 108 -8.84 25.94 -1.66
CA GLY A 108 -10.28 26.02 -1.38
C GLY A 108 -10.61 27.38 -0.78
N GLY A 109 -10.33 28.44 -1.54
CA GLY A 109 -10.54 29.83 -1.15
C GLY A 109 -10.61 30.77 -2.35
N ALA A 110 -11.09 30.28 -3.48
CA ALA A 110 -11.46 31.09 -4.63
C ALA A 110 -12.86 30.66 -5.06
N ASP A 111 -13.82 30.90 -4.17
CA ASP A 111 -15.22 30.87 -4.54
C ASP A 111 -15.46 31.98 -5.58
N GLY A 112 -16.17 31.62 -6.64
CA GLY A 112 -16.21 32.35 -7.89
C GLY A 112 -16.77 33.78 -7.77
N ALA A 113 -16.07 34.71 -8.40
CA ALA A 113 -16.69 35.87 -9.00
C ALA A 113 -16.12 36.04 -10.41
N PRO A 114 -16.92 35.89 -11.49
CA PRO A 114 -16.44 36.23 -12.82
C PRO A 114 -16.19 37.75 -12.90
N PRO A 115 -15.14 38.20 -13.61
CA PRO A 115 -14.93 39.62 -13.83
C PRO A 115 -16.14 40.18 -14.61
N LYS A 116 -16.86 41.11 -13.98
CA LYS A 116 -17.87 41.92 -14.66
C LYS A 116 -17.15 42.75 -15.73
N ALA A 117 -17.42 42.42 -16.99
CA ALA A 117 -17.16 43.30 -18.10
C ALA A 117 -18.41 44.19 -18.30
N ALA A 118 -18.26 45.49 -18.03
CA ALA A 118 -18.90 46.62 -18.70
C ALA A 118 -18.37 47.92 -18.07
#